data_AF-A0A504YIK8-F1
#
_entry.id   AF-A0A504YIK8-F1
#
_cell.length_a   1.000
_cell.length_b   1.000
_cell.length_c   1.000
_cell.angle_alpha   90.00
_cell.angle_beta   90.00
_cell.angle_gamma   90.00
#
_symmetry.space_group_name_H-M   'P 1'
#
loop_
_entity.id
_entity.type
_entity.pdbx_description
1 polymer ?
#
loop_
_entity_poly.entity_id
_entity_poly.type
_entity_poly.pdbx_seq_one_letter_code
_entity_poly.pdbx_strand_id
1 'polypeptide(L)'
;MNQQIFGPAKKLGSLILFTTCFLVITSTFSLQLFCFFQAFDSSFDRFSTFPKAFMSMFQILTQKGWVAVMHDTMDVVENQTVITGVAIYFVFYHLVVTLIVLSLFVAVILDNLELDEDIKKLKQWS
;
A
#
# COMPACT_ATOMS: atom_id res chain seq x y z
N MET A 1 27.18 -11.06 21.12
CA MET A 1 25.92 -10.50 21.64
C MET A 1 24.97 -9.91 20.57
N ASN A 2 25.25 -9.99 19.25
CA ASN A 2 24.47 -9.23 18.23
C ASN A 2 23.65 -10.05 17.21
N GLN A 3 23.42 -11.36 17.41
CA GLN A 3 22.76 -12.18 16.36
C GLN A 3 21.32 -12.64 16.65
N GLN A 4 20.81 -12.57 17.88
CA GLN A 4 19.44 -13.02 18.17
C GLN A 4 18.35 -11.98 17.82
N ILE A 5 18.69 -10.68 17.79
CA ILE A 5 17.71 -9.60 17.47
C ILE A 5 17.43 -9.51 15.95
N PHE A 6 18.34 -10.03 15.12
CA PHE A 6 18.25 -9.92 13.65
C PHE A 6 17.35 -10.97 12.99
N GLY A 7 16.85 -11.97 13.72
CA GLY A 7 15.93 -12.99 13.19
C GLY A 7 14.53 -12.44 12.89
N PRO A 8 13.84 -11.87 13.89
CA PRO A 8 12.53 -11.23 13.72
C PRO A 8 12.59 -10.02 12.78
N ALA A 9 13.59 -9.15 12.96
CA ALA A 9 13.80 -7.96 12.14
C ALA A 9 14.00 -8.26 10.64
N LYS A 10 14.55 -9.43 10.28
CA LYS A 10 14.68 -9.85 8.87
C LYS A 10 13.33 -10.20 8.22
N LYS A 11 12.37 -10.75 8.98
CA LYS A 11 11.02 -11.04 8.48
C LYS A 11 10.24 -9.76 8.23
N LEU A 12 10.27 -8.85 9.20
CA LEU A 12 9.66 -7.52 9.08
C LEU A 12 10.25 -6.73 7.90
N GLY A 13 11.58 -6.70 7.77
CA GLY A 13 12.26 -6.03 6.67
C GLY A 13 11.87 -6.55 5.28
N SER A 14 11.69 -7.87 5.15
CA SER A 14 11.21 -8.48 3.90
C SER A 14 9.79 -8.03 3.55
N LEU A 15 8.89 -7.94 4.53
CA LEU A 15 7.50 -7.51 4.32
C LEU A 15 7.40 -6.01 3.97
N ILE A 16 8.22 -5.18 4.59
CA ILE A 16 8.32 -3.74 4.24
C ILE A 16 8.85 -3.57 2.81
N LEU A 17 9.89 -4.33 2.44
CA LEU A 17 10.43 -4.32 1.09
C LEU A 17 9.37 -4.76 0.08
N PHE A 18 8.66 -5.85 0.37
CA PHE A 18 7.54 -6.33 -0.46
C PHE A 18 6.47 -5.25 -0.64
N THR A 19 6.06 -4.60 0.44
CA THR A 19 5.04 -3.53 0.40
C THR A 19 5.50 -2.34 -0.45
N THR A 20 6.77 -1.95 -0.32
CA THR A 20 7.37 -0.87 -1.11
C THR A 20 7.43 -1.23 -2.59
N CYS A 21 7.87 -2.45 -2.92
CA CYS A 21 7.88 -2.94 -4.30
C CYS A 21 6.47 -3.02 -4.89
N PHE A 22 5.51 -3.55 -4.13
CA PHE A 22 4.11 -3.63 -4.52
C PHE A 22 3.54 -2.23 -4.84
N LEU A 23 3.84 -1.24 -4.00
CA LEU A 23 3.45 0.15 -4.23
C LEU A 23 4.04 0.71 -5.54
N VAL A 24 5.33 0.50 -5.82
CA VAL A 24 5.97 0.99 -7.04
C VAL A 24 5.38 0.34 -8.30
N ILE A 25 5.17 -0.98 -8.27
CA ILE A 25 4.59 -1.73 -9.39
C ILE A 25 3.16 -1.27 -9.65
N THR A 26 2.33 -1.19 -8.61
CA THR A 26 0.93 -0.76 -8.75
C THR A 26 0.79 0.70 -9.16
N SER A 27 1.70 1.57 -8.72
CA SER A 27 1.78 2.96 -9.20
C SER A 27 2.08 3.06 -10.69
N THR A 28 2.98 2.22 -11.20
CA THR A 28 3.33 2.19 -12.63
C THR A 28 2.17 1.64 -13.45
N PHE A 29 1.51 0.60 -12.95
CA PHE A 29 0.32 0.02 -13.57
C PHE A 29 -0.84 1.04 -13.63
N SER A 30 -1.17 1.69 -12.51
CA SER A 30 -2.18 2.76 -12.47
C SER A 30 -1.84 3.91 -13.40
N LEU A 31 -0.57 4.34 -13.45
CA LEU A 31 -0.13 5.36 -14.38
C LEU A 31 -0.44 4.97 -15.83
N GLN A 32 -0.10 3.75 -16.24
CA GLN A 32 -0.37 3.31 -17.62
C GLN A 32 -1.88 3.19 -17.91
N LEU A 33 -2.67 2.77 -16.92
CA LEU A 33 -4.13 2.63 -17.07
C LEU A 33 -4.83 3.98 -17.21
N PHE A 34 -4.44 4.96 -16.39
CA PHE A 34 -5.15 6.24 -16.24
C PHE A 34 -4.50 7.42 -16.99
N CYS A 35 -3.26 7.30 -17.45
CA CYS A 35 -2.62 8.34 -18.28
C CYS A 35 -3.44 8.62 -19.55
N PHE A 36 -4.13 7.62 -20.09
CA PHE A 36 -5.03 7.80 -21.23
C PHE A 36 -6.22 8.73 -20.91
N PHE A 37 -6.72 8.76 -19.67
CA PHE A 37 -7.83 9.63 -19.28
C PHE A 37 -7.45 11.11 -19.28
N GLN A 38 -6.17 11.44 -19.08
CA GLN A 38 -5.67 12.80 -19.22
C GLN A 38 -5.83 13.34 -20.66
N ALA A 39 -5.91 12.46 -21.66
CA ALA A 39 -6.17 12.87 -23.05
C ALA A 39 -7.62 13.33 -23.26
N PHE A 40 -8.56 12.91 -22.41
CA PHE A 40 -9.96 13.33 -22.47
C PHE A 40 -10.22 14.57 -21.64
N ASP A 41 -9.62 14.65 -20.44
CA ASP A 41 -9.74 15.81 -19.56
C ASP A 41 -8.37 16.29 -19.10
N SER A 42 -7.98 17.48 -19.60
CA SER A 42 -6.72 18.15 -19.23
C SER A 42 -6.66 18.62 -17.77
N SER A 43 -7.80 18.69 -17.08
CA SER A 43 -7.85 19.03 -15.65
C SER A 43 -7.46 17.86 -14.74
N PHE A 44 -7.43 16.63 -15.28
CA PHE A 44 -7.03 15.45 -14.53
C PHE A 44 -5.51 15.30 -14.43
N ASP A 45 -4.98 15.56 -13.24
CA ASP A 45 -3.52 15.60 -13.00
C ASP A 45 -3.01 14.53 -12.00
N ARG A 46 -3.88 13.68 -11.47
CA ARG A 46 -3.50 12.68 -10.44
C ARG A 46 -2.57 11.59 -10.96
N PHE A 47 -2.72 11.19 -12.22
CA PHE A 47 -1.92 10.14 -12.87
C PHE A 47 -1.20 10.65 -14.12
N SER A 48 -0.78 11.93 -14.13
CA SER A 48 -0.05 12.50 -15.27
C SER A 48 1.44 12.15 -15.30
N THR A 49 2.03 11.91 -14.13
CA THR A 49 3.45 11.59 -13.97
C THR A 49 3.63 10.54 -12.88
N PHE A 50 4.75 9.81 -12.94
CA PHE A 50 5.05 8.77 -11.95
C PHE A 50 5.00 9.26 -10.49
N PRO A 51 5.58 10.41 -10.11
CA PRO A 51 5.50 10.89 -8.73
C PRO A 51 4.06 11.17 -8.26
N LYS A 52 3.18 11.69 -9.14
CA LYS A 52 1.77 11.96 -8.81
C LYS A 52 0.97 10.66 -8.70
N ALA A 53 1.21 9.72 -9.61
CA ALA A 53 0.63 8.37 -9.52
C ALA A 53 1.08 7.66 -8.24
N PHE A 54 2.37 7.72 -7.91
CA PHE A 54 2.92 7.17 -6.67
C PHE A 54 2.28 7.82 -5.44
N MET A 55 2.14 9.14 -5.41
CA MET A 55 1.47 9.85 -4.31
C MET A 55 0.00 9.46 -4.18
N SER A 56 -0.73 9.30 -5.30
CA SER A 56 -2.13 8.87 -5.28
C SER A 56 -2.28 7.44 -4.75
N MET A 57 -1.41 6.52 -5.18
CA MET A 57 -1.39 5.14 -4.66
C MET A 57 -0.93 5.09 -3.20
N PHE A 58 0.02 5.93 -2.81
CA PHE A 58 0.47 6.06 -1.43
C PHE A 58 -0.63 6.63 -0.52
N GLN A 59 -1.44 7.59 -0.99
CA GLN A 59 -2.62 8.06 -0.26
C GLN A 59 -3.58 6.90 0.04
N ILE A 60 -3.84 6.04 -0.95
CA ILE A 60 -4.67 4.84 -0.75
C ILE A 60 -4.02 3.87 0.23
N LEU A 61 -2.69 3.70 0.19
CA LEU A 61 -1.92 2.90 1.15
C LEU A 61 -2.03 3.39 2.58
N THR A 62 -2.00 4.70 2.78
CA THR A 62 -2.22 5.30 4.11
C THR A 62 -3.70 5.27 4.55
N GLN A 63 -4.59 4.77 3.69
CA GLN A 63 -6.05 4.75 3.87
C GLN A 63 -6.67 6.15 4.06
N LYS A 64 -5.94 7.22 3.70
CA LYS A 64 -6.39 8.61 3.85
C LYS A 64 -6.71 9.20 2.49
N GLY A 65 -7.94 9.66 2.32
CA GLY A 65 -8.36 10.32 1.07
C GLY A 65 -8.46 9.38 -0.14
N TRP A 66 -8.47 8.06 0.06
CA TRP A 66 -8.56 7.08 -1.03
C TRP A 66 -9.88 7.22 -1.82
N VAL A 67 -10.97 7.56 -1.14
CA VAL A 67 -12.28 7.82 -1.75
C VAL A 67 -12.22 9.03 -2.70
N ALA A 68 -11.47 10.07 -2.31
CA ALA A 68 -11.29 11.26 -3.16
C ALA A 68 -10.46 10.91 -4.41
N VAL A 69 -9.40 10.12 -4.27
CA VAL A 69 -8.62 9.63 -5.44
C VAL A 69 -9.51 8.86 -6.41
N MET A 70 -10.37 7.98 -5.87
CA MET A 70 -11.31 7.19 -6.67
C MET A 70 -12.33 8.08 -7.39
N HIS A 71 -13.01 8.97 -6.67
CA HIS A 71 -14.00 9.88 -7.23
C HIS A 71 -13.39 10.80 -8.29
N ASP A 72 -12.25 11.42 -8.01
CA ASP A 72 -11.55 12.28 -8.96
C ASP A 72 -11.16 11.53 -10.25
N THR A 73 -10.98 10.21 -10.18
CA THR A 73 -10.69 9.38 -11.37
C THR A 73 -11.96 8.92 -12.09
N MET A 74 -13.07 8.75 -11.37
CA MET A 74 -14.37 8.40 -11.94
C MET A 74 -15.02 9.58 -12.67
N ASP A 75 -14.85 10.80 -12.15
CA ASP A 75 -15.48 12.02 -12.70
C ASP A 75 -14.96 12.38 -14.10
N VAL A 76 -13.78 11.87 -14.49
CA VAL A 76 -13.17 12.06 -15.81
C VAL A 76 -13.77 11.14 -16.88
N VAL A 77 -14.53 10.13 -16.47
CA VAL A 77 -15.05 9.08 -17.36
C VAL A 77 -16.53 9.29 -17.59
N GLU A 78 -16.95 9.50 -18.85
CA GLU A 78 -18.38 9.67 -19.16
C GLU A 78 -19.17 8.35 -19.20
N ASN A 79 -18.49 7.23 -19.51
CA ASN A 79 -19.13 5.93 -19.68
C ASN A 79 -19.36 5.21 -18.34
N GLN A 80 -20.63 4.98 -17.98
CA GLN A 80 -21.06 4.30 -16.75
C GLN A 80 -20.42 2.92 -16.54
N THR A 81 -20.20 2.14 -17.59
CA THR A 81 -19.55 0.82 -17.49
C THR A 81 -18.08 0.97 -17.10
N VAL A 82 -17.40 1.97 -17.66
CA VAL A 82 -15.99 2.26 -17.35
C VAL A 82 -15.86 2.84 -15.94
N ILE A 83 -16.76 3.74 -15.54
CA ILE A 83 -16.85 4.27 -14.15
C ILE A 83 -16.93 3.12 -13.14
N THR A 84 -17.81 2.14 -13.39
CA THR A 84 -17.97 0.97 -12.53
C THR A 84 -16.69 0.13 -12.46
N GLY A 85 -16.01 -0.06 -13.60
CA GLY A 85 -14.71 -0.74 -13.65
C GLY A 85 -13.62 -0.03 -12.85
N VAL A 86 -13.55 1.30 -12.94
CA VAL A 86 -12.61 2.14 -12.17
C VAL A 86 -12.88 2.03 -10.67
N ALA A 87 -14.15 2.09 -10.25
CA ALA A 87 -14.53 1.91 -8.85
C ALA A 87 -14.11 0.53 -8.32
N ILE A 88 -14.39 -0.54 -9.06
CA ILE A 88 -14.00 -1.91 -8.68
C ILE A 88 -12.47 -2.01 -8.56
N TYR A 89 -11.71 -1.41 -9.48
CA TYR A 89 -10.25 -1.38 -9.42
C TYR A 89 -9.74 -0.74 -8.12
N PHE A 90 -10.22 0.45 -7.78
CA PHE A 90 -9.78 1.17 -6.57
C PHE A 90 -10.21 0.47 -5.28
N VAL A 91 -11.44 -0.06 -5.22
CA VAL A 91 -11.93 -0.81 -4.05
C VAL A 91 -11.13 -2.10 -3.85
N PHE A 92 -10.87 -2.85 -4.92
CA PHE A 92 -10.06 -4.06 -4.85
C PHE A 92 -8.62 -3.75 -4.42
N TYR A 93 -8.00 -2.72 -5.00
CA TYR A 93 -6.68 -2.27 -4.59
C TYR A 93 -6.66 -1.85 -3.11
N HIS A 94 -7.64 -1.06 -2.66
CA HIS A 94 -7.77 -0.67 -1.25
C HIS A 94 -7.91 -1.88 -0.32
N LEU A 95 -8.67 -2.90 -0.72
CA LEU A 95 -8.81 -4.14 0.04
C LEU A 95 -7.48 -4.87 0.18
N VAL A 96 -6.76 -5.10 -0.92
CA VAL A 96 -5.46 -5.77 -0.92
C VAL A 96 -4.46 -5.00 -0.04
N VAL A 97 -4.42 -3.69 -0.19
CA VAL A 97 -3.49 -2.85 0.57
C VAL A 97 -3.83 -2.83 2.05
N THR A 98 -5.12 -2.78 2.42
CA THR A 98 -5.55 -2.89 3.82
C THR A 98 -5.12 -4.22 4.43
N LEU A 99 -5.20 -5.33 3.70
CA LEU A 99 -4.70 -6.62 4.17
C LEU A 99 -3.19 -6.63 4.37
N ILE A 100 -2.42 -5.98 3.50
CA ILE A 100 -0.96 -5.85 3.65
C ILE A 100 -0.61 -5.01 4.89
N VAL A 101 -1.27 -3.88 5.09
CA VAL A 101 -1.07 -3.01 6.27
C VAL A 101 -1.45 -3.74 7.56
N LEU A 102 -2.56 -4.47 7.57
CA LEU A 102 -2.96 -5.30 8.71
C LEU A 102 -1.92 -6.41 8.98
N SER A 103 -1.41 -7.05 7.93
CA SER A 103 -0.38 -8.08 8.05
C SER A 103 0.93 -7.51 8.61
N LEU A 104 1.31 -6.29 8.22
CA LEU A 104 2.44 -5.57 8.79
C LEU A 104 2.22 -5.28 10.27
N PHE A 105 1.04 -4.81 10.66
CA PHE A 105 0.72 -4.53 12.06
C PHE A 105 0.77 -5.79 12.93
N VAL A 106 0.18 -6.88 12.44
CA VAL A 106 0.22 -8.19 13.11
C VAL A 106 1.65 -8.70 13.23
N ALA A 107 2.46 -8.59 12.16
CA ALA A 107 3.87 -9.00 12.19
C ALA A 107 4.66 -8.20 13.23
N VAL A 108 4.46 -6.88 13.31
CA VAL A 108 5.12 -6.02 14.31
C VAL A 108 4.70 -6.38 15.73
N ILE A 109 3.41 -6.66 15.97
CA ILE A 109 2.94 -7.07 17.31
C ILE A 109 3.53 -8.43 17.70
N LEU A 110 3.50 -9.41 16.79
CA LEU A 110 4.06 -10.74 17.05
C LEU A 110 5.57 -10.65 17.33
N ASP A 111 6.31 -9.89 16.53
CA ASP A 111 7.74 -9.68 16.75
C ASP A 111 8.02 -9.04 18.13
N ASN A 112 7.20 -8.06 18.56
CA ASN A 112 7.35 -7.45 19.89
C ASN A 112 7.05 -8.45 21.03
N LEU A 113 6.02 -9.30 20.88
CA LEU A 113 5.65 -10.30 21.88
C LEU A 113 6.71 -11.41 21.98
N GLU A 114 7.25 -11.88 20.86
CA GLU A 114 8.33 -12.89 20.82
C GLU A 114 9.59 -12.39 21.56
N LEU A 115 9.97 -11.12 21.35
CA LEU A 115 11.13 -10.51 22.03
C LEU A 115 10.93 -10.44 23.57
N ASP A 116 9.74 -10.12 24.04
CA ASP A 116 9.43 -10.07 25.47
C ASP A 116 9.49 -11.45 26.15
N GLU A 117 9.06 -12.51 25.45
CA GLU A 117 9.17 -13.89 25.96
C GLU A 117 10.63 -14.36 26.08
N ASP A 118 11.46 -14.03 25.09
CA ASP A 118 12.88 -14.41 25.10
C ASP A 118 13.65 -13.71 26.22
N ILE A 119 13.36 -12.44 26.51
CA ILE A 119 13.96 -11.72 27.65
C ILE A 119 13.54 -12.35 28.99
N LYS A 120 12.27 -12.76 29.15
CA LYS A 120 11.79 -13.43 30.37
C LYS A 120 12.50 -14.76 30.60
N LYS A 121 12.69 -15.56 29.54
CA LYS A 121 13.45 -16.81 29.63
C LYS A 121 14.87 -16.51 30.12
N LEU A 122 15.58 -15.56 29.52
CA LEU A 122 16.95 -15.20 29.92
C LEU A 122 17.06 -14.77 31.39
N LYS A 123 16.09 -14.01 31.92
CA LYS A 123 16.03 -13.63 33.34
C LYS A 123 15.82 -14.81 34.30
N GLN A 124 15.18 -15.88 33.84
CA GLN A 124 14.91 -17.08 34.65
C GLN A 124 16.15 -17.97 34.82
N TRP A 125 17.15 -17.83 33.94
CA TRP A 125 18.42 -18.57 33.96
C TRP A 125 19.60 -17.75 34.50
N SER A 126 19.34 -16.55 35.04
CA SER A 126 20.29 -15.68 35.76
C SER A 126 19.95 -15.62 37.23
#